data_AF-A0A839UG70-F1
#
_entry.id   AF-A0A839UG70-F1
#
_cell.length_a   1.000
_cell.length_b   1.000
_cell.length_c   1.000
_cell.angle_alpha   90.00
_cell.angle_beta   90.00
_cell.angle_gamma   90.00
#
_symmetry.space_group_name_H-M   'P 1'
#
loop_
_entity.id
_entity.type
_entity.pdbx_description
1 polymer ?
#
loop_
_entity_poly.entity_id
_entity_poly.type
_entity_poly.pdbx_seq_one_letter_code
_entity_poly.pdbx_strand_id
1 'polypeptide(L)' 'MWSSYDGQQQGDPAKLADVLVKIAGMENPPQQFVAGSDALAAFTPALETRLEELRAHVELSNSTDGSF' A
#
# COMPACT_ATOMS: atom_id res chain seq x y z
N MET A 1 -14.26 14.87 -15.36
CA MET A 1 -14.58 13.60 -14.66
C MET A 1 -14.27 13.63 -13.16
N TRP A 2 -13.36 14.48 -12.64
CA TRP A 2 -13.09 14.60 -11.20
C TRP A 2 -13.94 15.65 -10.44
N SER A 3 -14.53 16.62 -11.13
CA SER A 3 -15.28 17.73 -10.51
C SER A 3 -16.52 17.30 -9.70
N SER A 4 -17.09 16.12 -9.97
CA SER A 4 -18.26 15.61 -9.25
C SER A 4 -17.93 15.08 -7.86
N TYR A 5 -16.65 14.87 -7.54
CA TYR A 5 -16.18 14.40 -6.23
C TYR A 5 -15.59 15.52 -5.38
N ASP A 6 -15.56 16.76 -5.91
CA ASP A 6 -15.07 17.92 -5.17
C ASP A 6 -15.99 18.17 -3.96
N GLY A 7 -15.44 18.05 -2.77
CA GLY A 7 -16.20 18.08 -1.51
C GLY A 7 -17.07 16.85 -1.20
N GLN A 8 -17.06 15.79 -2.03
CA GLN A 8 -17.83 14.55 -1.83
C GLN A 8 -16.95 13.29 -1.73
N GLN A 9 -15.68 13.46 -1.39
CA GLN A 9 -14.80 12.32 -1.19
C GLN A 9 -15.34 11.42 -0.07
N GLN A 10 -15.33 10.10 -0.29
CA GLN A 10 -15.62 9.12 0.75
C GLN A 10 -14.41 9.08 1.70
N GLY A 11 -14.35 10.05 2.61
CA GLY A 11 -13.22 10.24 3.51
C GLY A 11 -13.24 11.61 4.16
N ASP A 12 -12.26 11.87 5.02
CA ASP A 12 -12.06 13.16 5.68
C ASP A 12 -10.76 13.78 5.18
N PRO A 13 -10.82 14.75 4.25
CA PRO A 13 -9.63 15.36 3.65
C PRO A 13 -8.73 16.07 4.66
N ALA A 14 -9.31 16.62 5.74
CA ALA A 14 -8.54 17.28 6.79
C ALA A 14 -7.70 16.26 7.57
N LYS A 15 -8.30 15.11 7.95
CA LYS A 15 -7.55 14.02 8.58
C LYS A 15 -6.48 13.43 7.67
N LEU A 16 -6.74 13.32 6.36
CA LEU A 16 -5.74 12.87 5.40
C LEU A 16 -4.54 13.83 5.36
N ALA A 17 -4.79 15.14 5.32
CA ALA A 17 -3.73 16.14 5.35
C ALA A 17 -2.86 16.02 6.62
N ASP A 18 -3.48 15.88 7.80
CA ASP A 18 -2.75 15.69 9.06
C ASP A 18 -1.85 14.44 9.03
N VAL A 19 -2.36 13.33 8.48
CA VAL A 19 -1.58 12.09 8.34
C VAL A 19 -0.41 12.25 7.38
N LEU A 20 -0.58 12.98 6.28
CA LEU A 20 0.51 13.23 5.32
C LEU A 20 1.63 14.09 5.95
N VAL A 21 1.27 15.13 6.70
CA VAL A 21 2.24 15.93 7.46
C VAL A 21 2.98 15.05 8.47
N LYS A 22 2.25 14.18 9.18
CA LYS A 22 2.84 13.23 10.11
C LYS A 22 3.83 12.29 9.41
N ILE A 23 3.46 11.70 8.27
CA ILE A 23 4.31 10.80 7.49
C ILE A 23 5.59 11.51 7.04
N ALA A 24 5.48 12.75 6.56
CA ALA A 24 6.64 13.54 6.13
C ALA A 24 7.64 13.84 7.25
N GLY A 25 7.18 13.84 8.51
CA GLY A 25 8.02 14.04 9.69
C GLY A 25 8.54 12.75 10.35
N MET A 26 8.23 11.56 9.81
CA MET A 26 8.71 10.31 10.38
C MET A 26 10.19 10.09 10.02
N GLU A 27 10.99 9.64 11.00
CA GLU A 27 12.36 9.19 10.74
C GLU A 27 12.38 7.99 9.77
N ASN A 28 11.39 7.09 9.92
CA ASN A 28 11.20 5.93 9.06
C ASN A 28 9.76 5.92 8.51
N PRO A 29 9.48 6.67 7.43
CA PRO A 29 8.14 6.74 6.85
C PRO A 29 7.73 5.41 6.21
N PRO A 30 6.42 5.08 6.16
CA PRO A 30 5.94 3.90 5.44
C PRO A 30 6.26 4.02 3.94
N GLN A 31 6.79 2.95 3.34
CA GLN A 31 7.00 2.90 1.89
C GLN A 31 5.68 2.90 1.11
N GLN A 32 4.61 2.40 1.72
CA GLN A 32 3.27 2.38 1.16
C GLN A 32 2.26 2.77 2.25
N PHE A 33 1.41 3.74 1.93
CA PHE A 33 0.30 4.17 2.77
C PHE A 33 -0.99 4.15 1.93
N VAL A 34 -2.05 3.55 2.46
CA VAL A 34 -3.38 3.55 1.86
C VAL A 34 -4.32 4.31 2.79
N ALA A 35 -5.05 5.28 2.24
CA ALA A 35 -5.92 6.17 3.00
C ALA A 35 -7.35 5.63 3.02
N GLY A 36 -7.85 5.29 4.21
CA GLY A 36 -9.21 4.78 4.39
C GLY A 36 -9.28 3.26 4.54
N SER A 37 -10.29 2.80 5.27
CA SER A 37 -10.51 1.36 5.52
C SER A 37 -10.96 0.60 4.27
N ASP A 38 -11.67 1.28 3.37
CA ASP A 38 -12.06 0.78 2.05
C ASP A 38 -10.82 0.54 1.17
N ALA A 39 -9.91 1.51 1.10
CA ALA A 39 -8.64 1.36 0.40
C ALA A 39 -7.80 0.23 1.01
N LEU A 40 -7.74 0.13 2.35
CA LEU A 40 -7.05 -0.97 3.02
C LEU A 40 -7.67 -2.33 2.69
N ALA A 41 -8.99 -2.45 2.72
CA ALA A 41 -9.70 -3.68 2.36
C ALA A 41 -9.51 -4.07 0.89
N ALA A 42 -9.41 -3.09 -0.01
CA ALA A 42 -9.17 -3.34 -1.44
C ALA A 42 -7.71 -3.75 -1.73
N PHE A 43 -6.74 -3.13 -1.05
CA PHE A 43 -5.32 -3.38 -1.32
C PHE A 43 -4.74 -4.61 -0.62
N THR A 44 -5.20 -4.92 0.59
CA THR A 44 -4.62 -6.00 1.42
C THR A 44 -4.63 -7.36 0.72
N PRO A 45 -5.75 -7.84 0.14
CA PRO A 45 -5.79 -9.15 -0.50
C PRO A 45 -4.79 -9.27 -1.65
N ALA A 46 -4.63 -8.19 -2.44
CA ALA A 46 -3.70 -8.20 -3.56
C ALA A 46 -2.23 -8.27 -3.12
N LEU A 47 -1.88 -7.73 -1.94
CA LEU A 47 -0.53 -7.88 -1.37
C LEU A 47 -0.33 -9.28 -0.80
N GLU A 48 -1.33 -9.81 -0.10
CA GLU A 48 -1.31 -11.15 0.46
C GLU A 48 -1.16 -12.22 -0.62
N THR A 49 -1.94 -12.14 -1.72
CA THR A 49 -1.81 -13.05 -2.86
C THR A 49 -0.42 -12.98 -3.48
N ARG A 50 0.15 -11.79 -3.68
CA ARG A 50 1.51 -11.66 -4.23
C ARG A 50 2.55 -12.29 -3.31
N LEU A 51 2.41 -12.10 -2.00
CA LEU A 51 3.31 -12.69 -1.02
C LEU A 51 3.16 -14.21 -0.95
N GLU A 52 1.94 -14.73 -1.06
CA GLU A 52 1.65 -16.16 -1.14
C GLU A 52 2.29 -16.79 -2.38
N GLU A 53 2.13 -16.16 -3.56
CA GLU A 53 2.76 -16.62 -4.80
C GLU A 53 4.29 -16.68 -4.69
N LEU A 54 4.92 -15.66 -4.11
CA LEU A 54 6.36 -15.66 -3.86
C LEU A 54 6.77 -16.80 -2.93
N ARG A 55 5.99 -17.03 -1.86
CA ARG A 55 6.24 -18.11 -0.90
C ARG A 55 6.08 -19.50 -1.54
N ALA A 56 5.08 -19.67 -2.40
CA ALA A 56 4.82 -20.92 -3.12
C ALA A 56 5.95 -21.30 -4.09
N HIS A 57 6.73 -20.31 -4.56
CA HIS A 57 7.78 -20.50 -5.55
C HIS A 57 9.19 -20.20 -5.02
N VAL A 58 9.42 -20.29 -3.70
CA VAL A 58 10.73 -20.02 -3.09
C VAL A 58 11.82 -20.93 -3.66
N GLU A 59 11.59 -22.24 -3.72
CA GLU A 59 12.58 -23.19 -4.24
C GLU A 59 12.93 -22.91 -5.70
N LEU A 60 11.90 -22.65 -6.52
CA LEU A 60 12.06 -22.31 -7.93
C LEU A 60 12.85 -21.01 -8.09
N SER A 61 12.54 -19.98 -7.31
CA SER A 61 13.24 -18.69 -7.35
C SER A 61 14.70 -18.85 -6.93
N ASN A 62 14.96 -19.52 -5.81
CA ASN A 62 16.32 -19.75 -5.30
C ASN A 62 17.16 -20.67 -6.21
N SER A 63 16.53 -21.49 -7.06
CA SER A 63 17.26 -22.30 -8.06
C SER A 63 18.01 -21.46 -9.09
N THR A 64 17.76 -20.15 -9.14
CA THR A 64 18.45 -19.20 -10.03
C THR A 64 19.70 -18.57 -9.41
N ASP A 65 20.06 -18.93 -8.18
CA ASP A 65 21.27 -18.45 -7.52
C ASP A 65 22.53 -18.81 -8.32
N GLY A 66 23.43 -17.84 -8.49
CA GLY A 66 24.72 -18.07 -9.13
C GLY A 66 25.70 -18.79 -8.20
N SER A 67 26.61 -19.59 -8.77
CA SER A 67 27.61 -20.37 -8.03
C SER A 67 28.97 -19.66 -7.89
N PHE A 68 29.03 -18.34 -8.08
CA PHE A 68 30.28 -17.59 -8.22
C PHE A 68 30.91 -17.17 -6.88
#